data_AF-A0A2N8E230-F1
#
_entry.id   AF-A0A2N8E230-F1
#
_cell.length_a   1.000
_cell.length_b   1.000
_cell.length_c   1.000
_cell.angle_alpha   90.00
_cell.angle_beta   90.00
_cell.angle_gamma   90.00
#
_symmetry.space_group_name_H-M   'P 1'
#
loop_
_entity.id
_entity.type
_entity.pdbx_description
1 polymer ?
#
loop_
_entity_poly.entity_id
_entity_poly.type
_entity_poly.pdbx_seq_one_letter_code
_entity_poly.pdbx_strand_id
1 'polypeptide(L)'
;MKLPESPYPSIGEIVYEIATRSGLVLSTEGTGFYDDLKAFKDERKRPGLDPIEIPTTILLKLEKRLAAFIGDELFANSIFVAWRRWLEYYTAVIARHDAGLLGRRDMMYLLWPTVFAFGGGLVLKMIHHILPIVPLEKLLSDPAPFGYLVKAFCTWEVRDYAKICEYRAEANGIDLDNCRDTLDEWLKGQAVPNLDRAQEILQALGLGNEFAPKLWIVTSRLLGRTPLKYRKAISNHLNLREDAGSFLEAFYWRKRQLSMERAKGLDIGPDRPYSELREALYDPAIPRDAHAVEDMLIRLERTWSPIAEETYHIINWLRGRFLVLSGQEEKAMKCYQDAYVHGMGREAEVFDHVLPEALALAGKLGKKKWVARFDSLLSLHWKGDWDGDSESLGELFKKYFDSRLLYRRDDSQQE
;
A
#
# COMPACT_ATOMS: atom_id res chain seq x y z
N MET A 1 0.48 -17.70 -13.87
CA MET A 1 1.26 -16.46 -14.03
C MET A 1 1.23 -15.72 -12.71
N LYS A 2 2.38 -15.44 -12.09
CA LYS A 2 2.46 -14.68 -10.83
C LYS A 2 2.33 -13.20 -11.21
N LEU A 3 1.40 -12.49 -10.59
CA LEU A 3 1.15 -11.09 -10.91
C LEU A 3 2.27 -10.22 -10.32
N PRO A 4 2.65 -9.10 -10.96
CA PRO A 4 3.68 -8.21 -10.45
C PRO A 4 3.29 -7.64 -9.08
N GLU A 5 4.27 -7.53 -8.18
CA GLU A 5 4.07 -6.95 -6.85
C GLU A 5 4.01 -5.42 -6.96
N SER A 6 2.93 -4.81 -6.44
CA SER A 6 2.81 -3.35 -6.43
C SER A 6 3.94 -2.71 -5.61
N PRO A 7 4.59 -1.64 -6.13
CA PRO A 7 5.59 -0.88 -5.36
C PRO A 7 5.04 -0.31 -4.05
N TYR A 8 3.74 -0.03 -3.99
CA TYR A 8 3.06 0.48 -2.80
C TYR A 8 2.34 -0.63 -2.02
N PRO A 9 2.43 -0.65 -0.67
CA PRO A 9 1.55 -1.49 0.13
C PRO A 9 0.08 -1.16 -0.14
N SER A 10 -0.72 -2.18 -0.37
CA SER A 10 -2.17 -2.02 -0.43
C SER A 10 -2.72 -1.68 0.96
N ILE A 11 -3.89 -1.04 1.02
CA ILE A 11 -4.61 -0.88 2.29
C ILE A 11 -4.85 -2.24 2.96
N GLY A 12 -5.09 -3.30 2.20
CA GLY A 12 -5.26 -4.65 2.74
C GLY A 12 -4.04 -5.14 3.52
N GLU A 13 -2.85 -4.92 2.98
CA GLU A 13 -1.62 -5.22 3.70
C GLU A 13 -1.46 -4.36 4.96
N ILE A 14 -1.76 -3.06 4.89
CA ILE A 14 -1.63 -2.15 6.02
C ILE A 14 -2.61 -2.54 7.16
N VAL A 15 -3.89 -2.75 6.83
CA VAL A 15 -4.93 -3.13 7.78
C VAL A 15 -4.64 -4.51 8.37
N TYR A 16 -4.20 -5.47 7.56
CA TYR A 16 -3.80 -6.80 8.02
C TYR A 16 -2.65 -6.71 9.03
N GLU A 17 -1.58 -5.98 8.71
CA GLU A 17 -0.42 -5.86 9.61
C GLU A 17 -0.79 -5.17 10.92
N ILE A 18 -1.60 -4.10 10.90
CA ILE A 18 -2.03 -3.41 12.12
C ILE A 18 -2.94 -4.30 12.97
N ALA A 19 -3.93 -4.96 12.37
CA ALA A 19 -4.89 -5.81 13.08
C ALA A 19 -4.22 -7.03 13.74
N THR A 20 -3.31 -7.70 13.03
CA THR A 20 -2.59 -8.87 13.56
C THR A 20 -1.53 -8.47 14.59
N ARG A 21 -0.76 -7.41 14.35
CA ARG A 21 0.27 -6.95 15.30
C ARG A 21 -0.33 -6.37 16.57
N SER A 22 -1.45 -5.67 16.49
CA SER A 22 -2.19 -5.19 17.68
C SER A 22 -2.80 -6.33 18.48
N GLY A 23 -2.95 -7.51 17.89
CA GLY A 23 -3.62 -8.65 18.52
C GLY A 23 -5.14 -8.53 18.54
N LEU A 24 -5.71 -7.52 17.86
CA LEU A 24 -7.14 -7.42 17.67
C LEU A 24 -7.70 -8.55 16.81
N VAL A 25 -6.85 -9.22 16.02
CA VAL A 25 -7.21 -10.42 15.25
C VAL A 25 -6.11 -11.47 15.41
N LEU A 26 -6.48 -12.66 15.86
CA LEU A 26 -5.58 -13.81 15.97
C LEU A 26 -5.89 -14.85 14.90
N SER A 27 -4.85 -15.53 14.39
CA SER A 27 -5.00 -16.61 13.41
C SER A 27 -5.69 -17.86 13.97
N THR A 28 -5.75 -17.99 15.29
CA THR A 28 -6.35 -19.12 16.00
C THR A 28 -7.82 -18.90 16.34
N GLU A 29 -8.37 -17.72 16.07
CA GLU A 29 -9.78 -17.43 16.33
C GLU A 29 -10.66 -18.12 15.29
N GLY A 30 -11.46 -19.08 15.72
CA GLY A 30 -12.44 -19.80 14.88
C GLY A 30 -13.64 -18.96 14.40
N THR A 31 -13.50 -17.63 14.33
CA THR A 31 -14.58 -16.69 13.93
C THR A 31 -14.64 -16.44 12.42
N GLY A 32 -13.68 -16.98 11.65
CA GLY A 32 -13.52 -16.72 10.21
C GLY A 32 -12.98 -15.32 9.87
N PHE A 33 -12.91 -14.40 10.84
CA PHE A 33 -12.49 -13.02 10.57
C PHE A 33 -11.01 -12.88 10.18
N TYR A 34 -10.15 -13.76 10.70
CA TYR A 34 -8.75 -13.82 10.25
C TYR A 34 -8.66 -14.22 8.77
N ASP A 35 -9.51 -15.14 8.32
CA ASP A 35 -9.57 -15.57 6.93
C ASP A 35 -10.14 -14.47 6.03
N ASP A 36 -11.19 -13.75 6.47
CA ASP A 36 -11.69 -12.55 5.79
C ASP A 36 -10.57 -11.52 5.60
N LEU A 37 -9.79 -11.26 6.65
CA LEU A 37 -8.70 -10.28 6.65
C LEU A 37 -7.52 -10.73 5.76
N LYS A 38 -7.21 -12.03 5.76
CA LYS A 38 -6.19 -12.63 4.89
C LYS A 38 -6.63 -12.60 3.43
N ALA A 39 -7.88 -12.95 3.15
CA ALA A 39 -8.49 -12.83 1.83
C ALA A 39 -8.42 -11.38 1.35
N PHE A 40 -8.76 -10.40 2.20
CA PHE A 40 -8.65 -8.99 1.86
C PHE A 40 -7.22 -8.52 1.55
N LYS A 41 -6.22 -9.00 2.31
CA LYS A 41 -4.80 -8.77 2.01
C LYS A 41 -4.40 -9.36 0.65
N ASP A 42 -4.92 -10.54 0.31
CA ASP A 42 -4.51 -11.30 -0.89
C ASP A 42 -5.32 -10.96 -2.14
N GLU A 43 -6.59 -10.57 -2.02
CA GLU A 43 -7.48 -10.19 -3.13
C GLU A 43 -6.94 -8.96 -3.87
N ARG A 44 -6.25 -8.08 -3.14
CA ARG A 44 -5.55 -6.90 -3.68
C ARG A 44 -4.13 -7.17 -4.21
N LYS A 45 -3.60 -8.41 -4.06
CA LYS A 45 -2.38 -8.86 -4.77
C LYS A 45 -2.66 -9.23 -6.24
N ARG A 46 -3.90 -9.08 -6.70
CA ARG A 46 -4.27 -9.15 -8.11
C ARG A 46 -4.31 -7.71 -8.65
N PRO A 47 -3.51 -7.35 -9.67
CA PRO A 47 -3.39 -5.98 -10.12
C PRO A 47 -4.69 -5.60 -10.80
N GLY A 48 -5.30 -4.60 -10.20
CA GLY A 48 -6.31 -3.77 -10.79
C GLY A 48 -7.70 -4.38 -10.73
N LEU A 49 -8.58 -3.80 -9.91
CA LEU A 49 -10.00 -3.83 -10.24
C LEU A 49 -10.92 -2.89 -9.46
N ASP A 50 -10.51 -2.28 -8.36
CA ASP A 50 -11.38 -1.36 -7.61
C ASP A 50 -10.59 -0.17 -7.08
N PRO A 51 -11.25 0.97 -6.82
CA PRO A 51 -10.57 2.03 -6.10
C PRO A 51 -10.20 1.43 -4.75
N ILE A 52 -9.32 2.11 -4.05
CA ILE A 52 -9.03 1.74 -2.68
C ILE A 52 -10.28 2.09 -1.84
N GLU A 53 -11.32 1.27 -1.92
CA GLU A 53 -12.42 1.36 -0.97
C GLU A 53 -11.87 0.90 0.35
N ILE A 54 -11.97 1.78 1.33
CA ILE A 54 -11.65 1.44 2.70
C ILE A 54 -12.67 0.37 3.10
N PRO A 55 -12.24 -0.81 3.58
CA PRO A 55 -13.13 -1.93 3.78
C PRO A 55 -14.01 -1.66 5.00
N THR A 56 -15.14 -0.99 4.78
CA THR A 56 -16.00 -0.47 5.84
C THR A 56 -16.39 -1.57 6.82
N THR A 57 -16.72 -2.77 6.32
CA THR A 57 -17.07 -3.93 7.15
C THR A 57 -15.91 -4.44 8.00
N ILE A 58 -14.69 -4.58 7.44
CA ILE A 58 -13.50 -5.03 8.17
C ILE A 58 -13.12 -3.98 9.23
N LEU A 59 -13.10 -2.70 8.86
CA LEU A 59 -12.77 -1.64 9.81
C LEU A 59 -13.81 -1.52 10.92
N LEU A 60 -15.11 -1.64 10.63
CA LEU A 60 -16.15 -1.66 11.66
C LEU A 60 -16.01 -2.86 12.60
N LYS A 61 -15.65 -4.05 12.09
CA LYS A 61 -15.37 -5.22 12.94
C LYS A 61 -14.16 -4.98 13.85
N LEU A 62 -13.07 -4.39 13.32
CA LEU A 62 -11.89 -4.04 14.11
C LEU A 62 -12.20 -2.96 15.16
N GLU A 63 -13.01 -1.96 14.82
CA GLU A 63 -13.48 -0.90 15.72
C GLU A 63 -14.24 -1.50 16.90
N LYS A 64 -15.20 -2.39 16.63
CA LYS A 64 -15.96 -3.09 17.68
C LYS A 64 -15.07 -3.93 18.59
N ARG A 65 -14.04 -4.58 18.04
CA ARG A 65 -13.08 -5.36 18.85
C ARG A 65 -12.22 -4.47 19.72
N LEU A 66 -11.76 -3.33 19.20
CA LEU A 66 -11.05 -2.35 20.01
C LEU A 66 -11.94 -1.79 21.11
N ALA A 67 -13.17 -1.40 20.78
CA ALA A 67 -14.17 -0.91 21.73
C ALA A 67 -14.44 -1.93 22.85
N ALA A 68 -14.67 -3.19 22.50
CA ALA A 68 -14.89 -4.28 23.45
C ALA A 68 -13.68 -4.47 24.38
N PHE A 69 -12.46 -4.38 23.83
CA PHE A 69 -11.24 -4.52 24.63
C PHE A 69 -11.08 -3.34 25.60
N ILE A 70 -11.10 -2.09 25.10
CA ILE A 70 -10.85 -0.90 25.92
C ILE A 70 -12.04 -0.54 26.83
N GLY A 71 -13.25 -0.97 26.50
CA GLY A 71 -14.48 -0.66 27.23
C GLY A 71 -15.07 0.72 26.92
N ASP A 72 -14.69 1.33 25.78
CA ASP A 72 -15.13 2.67 25.38
C ASP A 72 -15.38 2.74 23.86
N GLU A 73 -16.65 2.82 23.47
CA GLU A 73 -17.05 2.87 22.06
C GLU A 73 -16.74 4.21 21.40
N LEU A 74 -16.92 5.33 22.12
CA LEU A 74 -16.68 6.67 21.57
C LEU A 74 -15.19 6.89 21.28
N PHE A 75 -14.34 6.39 22.16
CA PHE A 75 -12.90 6.50 21.99
C PHE A 75 -12.37 5.58 20.89
N ALA A 76 -12.85 4.34 20.82
CA ALA A 76 -12.55 3.44 19.72
C ALA A 76 -12.99 4.04 18.37
N ASN A 77 -14.19 4.63 18.30
CA ASN A 77 -14.67 5.32 17.11
C ASN A 77 -13.73 6.47 16.71
N SER A 78 -13.31 7.30 17.67
CA SER A 78 -12.41 8.43 17.42
C SER A 78 -11.05 7.99 16.83
N ILE A 79 -10.45 6.91 17.35
CA ILE A 79 -9.24 6.30 16.79
C ILE A 79 -9.50 5.84 15.35
N PHE A 80 -10.62 5.16 15.11
CA PHE A 80 -10.94 4.61 13.79
C PHE A 80 -11.29 5.68 12.76
N VAL A 81 -11.89 6.81 13.17
CA VAL A 81 -12.08 7.99 12.32
C VAL A 81 -10.73 8.57 11.91
N ALA A 82 -9.80 8.75 12.85
CA ALA A 82 -8.46 9.22 12.53
C ALA A 82 -7.71 8.25 11.60
N TRP A 83 -7.87 6.93 11.84
CA TRP A 83 -7.25 5.91 11.01
C TRP A 83 -7.83 5.86 9.60
N ARG A 84 -9.16 5.95 9.43
CA ARG A 84 -9.82 6.03 8.12
C ARG A 84 -9.31 7.24 7.33
N ARG A 85 -9.29 8.43 7.96
CA ARG A 85 -8.74 9.63 7.33
C ARG A 85 -7.27 9.44 6.91
N TRP A 86 -6.45 8.85 7.78
CA TRP A 86 -5.06 8.56 7.43
C TRP A 86 -4.93 7.58 6.25
N LEU A 87 -5.80 6.57 6.17
CA LEU A 87 -5.88 5.67 5.03
C LEU A 87 -6.26 6.42 3.75
N GLU A 88 -7.26 7.31 3.78
CA GLU A 88 -7.64 8.19 2.65
C GLU A 88 -6.47 9.10 2.22
N TYR A 89 -5.74 9.67 3.18
CA TYR A 89 -4.54 10.43 2.86
C TYR A 89 -3.49 9.56 2.17
N TYR A 90 -3.27 8.34 2.66
CA TYR A 90 -2.34 7.40 2.01
C TYR A 90 -2.78 7.06 0.57
N THR A 91 -4.07 6.82 0.32
CA THR A 91 -4.56 6.54 -1.04
C THR A 91 -4.34 7.73 -1.98
N ALA A 92 -4.59 8.95 -1.50
CA ALA A 92 -4.36 10.17 -2.26
C ALA A 92 -2.87 10.38 -2.57
N VAL A 93 -1.98 10.06 -1.62
CA VAL A 93 -0.52 10.15 -1.82
C VAL A 93 -0.06 9.21 -2.92
N ILE A 94 -0.44 7.94 -2.85
CA ILE A 94 0.05 6.96 -3.84
C ILE A 94 -0.52 7.22 -5.24
N ALA A 95 -1.74 7.76 -5.33
CA ALA A 95 -2.35 8.11 -6.62
C ALA A 95 -1.66 9.32 -7.30
N ARG A 96 -1.07 10.24 -6.52
CA ARG A 96 -0.39 11.43 -7.04
C ARG A 96 1.10 11.25 -7.31
N HIS A 97 1.67 10.13 -6.88
CA HIS A 97 3.11 9.95 -6.84
C HIS A 97 3.53 8.62 -7.45
N ASP A 98 3.86 8.61 -8.74
CA ASP A 98 4.28 7.41 -9.48
C ASP A 98 5.56 6.75 -8.96
N ALA A 99 5.58 5.44 -8.79
CA ALA A 99 6.78 4.73 -8.35
C ALA A 99 7.93 4.85 -9.36
N GLY A 100 7.65 5.04 -10.65
CA GLY A 100 8.66 5.30 -11.68
C GLY A 100 9.65 4.15 -11.81
N LEU A 101 10.92 4.32 -11.45
CA LEU A 101 11.93 3.24 -11.41
C LEU A 101 12.05 2.55 -10.04
N LEU A 102 11.34 3.01 -9.02
CA LEU A 102 11.48 2.50 -7.66
C LEU A 102 10.69 1.20 -7.46
N GLY A 103 11.30 0.24 -6.76
CA GLY A 103 10.66 -1.01 -6.41
C GLY A 103 9.96 -0.96 -5.05
N ARG A 104 9.29 -2.05 -4.68
CA ARG A 104 8.62 -2.17 -3.37
C ARG A 104 9.55 -1.89 -2.19
N ARG A 105 10.79 -2.38 -2.24
CA ARG A 105 11.78 -2.16 -1.18
C ARG A 105 12.12 -0.67 -0.99
N ASP A 106 12.30 0.06 -2.09
CA ASP A 106 12.61 1.50 -2.07
C ASP A 106 11.42 2.28 -1.53
N MET A 107 10.22 1.97 -2.01
CA MET A 107 9.00 2.62 -1.54
C MET A 107 8.77 2.37 -0.06
N MET A 108 9.00 1.16 0.46
CA MET A 108 8.93 0.89 1.90
C MET A 108 10.00 1.68 2.68
N TYR A 109 11.20 1.86 2.12
CA TYR A 109 12.25 2.69 2.73
C TYR A 109 11.86 4.18 2.78
N LEU A 110 11.06 4.66 1.82
CA LEU A 110 10.54 6.03 1.78
C LEU A 110 9.32 6.23 2.69
N LEU A 111 8.33 5.34 2.61
CA LEU A 111 7.03 5.46 3.27
C LEU A 111 7.14 5.34 4.79
N TRP A 112 7.99 4.43 5.29
CA TRP A 112 8.16 4.26 6.74
C TRP A 112 8.59 5.53 7.46
N PRO A 113 9.73 6.16 7.11
CA PRO A 113 10.21 7.32 7.83
C PRO A 113 9.43 8.61 7.54
N THR A 114 8.59 8.65 6.51
CA THR A 114 7.78 9.82 6.17
C THR A 114 6.32 9.59 6.56
N VAL A 115 5.56 8.91 5.72
CA VAL A 115 4.09 8.77 5.82
C VAL A 115 3.65 7.94 7.03
N PHE A 116 4.25 6.77 7.27
CA PHE A 116 3.87 5.91 8.40
C PHE A 116 4.32 6.46 9.74
N ALA A 117 5.54 6.98 9.82
CA ALA A 117 6.06 7.57 11.05
C ALA A 117 5.28 8.83 11.48
N PHE A 118 4.89 9.68 10.52
CA PHE A 118 4.01 10.82 10.78
C PHE A 118 2.66 10.37 11.36
N GLY A 119 1.98 9.42 10.69
CA GLY A 119 0.69 8.90 11.17
C GLY A 119 0.79 8.26 12.56
N GLY A 120 1.82 7.46 12.80
CA GLY A 120 2.10 6.88 14.11
C GLY A 120 2.36 7.93 15.19
N GLY A 121 3.07 9.01 14.85
CA GLY A 121 3.34 10.13 15.75
C GLY A 121 2.07 10.88 16.16
N LEU A 122 1.17 11.15 15.21
CA LEU A 122 -0.12 11.78 15.49
C LEU A 122 -0.97 10.97 16.47
N VAL A 123 -1.15 9.67 16.20
CA VAL A 123 -1.93 8.78 17.07
C VAL A 123 -1.28 8.68 18.45
N LEU A 124 0.05 8.57 18.52
CA LEU A 124 0.76 8.48 19.79
C LEU A 124 0.64 9.76 20.64
N LYS A 125 0.68 10.95 20.01
CA LYS A 125 0.41 12.24 20.70
C LYS A 125 -1.00 12.28 21.28
N MET A 126 -1.99 11.82 20.51
CA MET A 126 -3.39 11.73 20.99
C MET A 126 -3.51 10.80 22.20
N ILE A 127 -2.91 9.62 22.16
CA ILE A 127 -2.93 8.66 23.29
C ILE A 127 -2.21 9.25 24.51
N HIS A 128 -1.08 9.91 24.30
CA HIS A 128 -0.33 10.56 25.38
C HIS A 128 -1.08 11.70 26.05
N HIS A 129 -1.88 12.46 25.30
CA HIS A 129 -2.70 13.53 25.86
C HIS A 129 -3.75 13.00 26.87
N ILE A 130 -4.26 11.78 26.67
CA ILE A 130 -5.28 11.17 27.53
C ILE A 130 -4.67 10.68 28.84
N LEU A 131 -3.53 10.00 28.76
CA LEU A 131 -2.82 9.50 29.92
C LEU A 131 -1.31 9.66 29.69
N PRO A 132 -0.69 10.76 30.16
CA PRO A 132 0.73 11.02 29.97
C PRO A 132 1.60 10.22 30.96
N ILE A 133 1.38 8.91 31.05
CA ILE A 133 2.04 8.04 32.03
C ILE A 133 3.52 7.81 31.73
N VAL A 134 3.92 7.88 30.46
CA VAL A 134 5.29 7.65 30.01
C VAL A 134 5.77 8.74 29.06
N PRO A 135 7.03 9.22 29.18
CA PRO A 135 7.64 10.07 28.17
C PRO A 135 7.75 9.33 26.83
N LEU A 136 7.23 9.93 25.75
CA LEU A 136 7.14 9.30 24.43
C LEU A 136 8.51 8.92 23.85
N GLU A 137 9.50 9.81 23.97
CA GLU A 137 10.86 9.56 23.47
C GLU A 137 11.49 8.34 24.14
N LYS A 138 11.34 8.21 25.46
CA LYS A 138 11.84 7.06 26.22
C LYS A 138 11.15 5.79 25.76
N LEU A 139 9.81 5.78 25.70
CA LEU A 139 9.03 4.63 25.21
C LEU A 139 9.45 4.20 23.79
N LEU A 140 9.66 5.16 22.89
CA LEU A 140 10.04 4.88 21.49
C LEU A 140 11.50 4.43 21.33
N SER A 141 12.38 4.77 22.27
CA SER A 141 13.78 4.36 22.26
C SER A 141 14.05 3.06 23.03
N ASP A 142 13.18 2.69 23.97
CA ASP A 142 13.37 1.54 24.85
C ASP A 142 13.39 0.21 24.07
N PRO A 143 14.28 -0.74 24.37
CA PRO A 143 14.27 -2.06 23.74
C PRO A 143 12.98 -2.86 24.02
N ALA A 144 12.31 -2.58 25.14
CA ALA A 144 11.10 -3.24 25.62
C ALA A 144 9.96 -2.24 25.92
N PRO A 145 9.34 -1.60 24.90
CA PRO A 145 8.28 -0.60 25.12
C PRO A 145 7.12 -1.10 25.99
N PHE A 146 6.74 -2.37 25.83
CA PHE A 146 5.74 -3.01 26.69
C PHE A 146 6.19 -3.09 28.15
N GLY A 147 7.42 -3.61 28.39
CA GLY A 147 8.01 -3.69 29.72
C GLY A 147 8.17 -2.32 30.39
N TYR A 148 8.56 -1.30 29.62
CA TYR A 148 8.66 0.08 30.09
C TYR A 148 7.31 0.63 30.58
N LEU A 149 6.22 0.34 29.85
CA LEU A 149 4.88 0.72 30.29
C LEU A 149 4.44 -0.05 31.55
N VAL A 150 4.66 -1.36 31.61
CA VAL A 150 4.29 -2.17 32.78
C VAL A 150 5.01 -1.67 34.03
N LYS A 151 6.30 -1.34 33.93
CA LYS A 151 7.07 -0.69 34.99
C LYS A 151 6.44 0.63 35.44
N ALA A 152 5.94 1.44 34.51
CA ALA A 152 5.28 2.70 34.84
C ALA A 152 3.92 2.51 35.54
N PHE A 153 3.22 1.40 35.33
CA PHE A 153 2.01 1.05 36.10
C PHE A 153 2.34 0.50 37.49
N CYS A 154 3.49 -0.13 37.68
CA CYS A 154 3.89 -0.72 38.96
C CYS A 154 4.49 0.34 39.88
N THR A 155 3.81 0.66 40.98
CA THR A 155 4.27 1.69 41.93
C THR A 155 5.14 1.10 43.04
N TRP A 156 4.99 -0.21 43.33
CA TRP A 156 5.71 -0.95 44.37
C TRP A 156 6.61 -2.05 43.79
N GLU A 157 6.95 -1.95 42.50
CA GLU A 157 7.82 -2.85 41.71
C GLU A 157 7.67 -4.33 42.09
N VAL A 158 8.58 -4.87 42.91
CA VAL A 158 8.65 -6.28 43.31
C VAL A 158 7.31 -6.80 43.87
N ARG A 159 6.60 -5.99 44.66
CA ARG A 159 5.30 -6.39 45.22
C ARG A 159 4.22 -6.47 44.15
N ASP A 160 4.25 -5.56 43.19
CA ASP A 160 3.28 -5.55 42.09
C ASP A 160 3.57 -6.67 41.08
N TYR A 161 4.84 -7.00 40.84
CA TYR A 161 5.22 -8.17 40.04
C TYR A 161 4.79 -9.48 40.72
N ALA A 162 4.94 -9.58 42.05
CA ALA A 162 4.45 -10.74 42.79
C ALA A 162 2.92 -10.89 42.64
N LYS A 163 2.15 -9.80 42.80
CA LYS A 163 0.70 -9.80 42.58
C LYS A 163 0.30 -10.21 41.16
N ILE A 164 1.01 -9.70 40.15
CA ILE A 164 0.79 -10.10 38.75
C ILE A 164 1.01 -11.61 38.61
N CYS A 165 2.08 -12.14 39.18
CA CYS A 165 2.37 -13.57 39.10
C CYS A 165 1.37 -14.44 39.86
N GLU A 166 0.97 -14.03 41.07
CA GLU A 166 -0.05 -14.71 41.88
C GLU A 166 -1.39 -14.79 41.13
N TYR A 167 -1.87 -13.66 40.60
CA TYR A 167 -3.10 -13.61 39.83
C TYR A 167 -3.05 -14.51 38.59
N ARG A 168 -1.95 -14.44 37.83
CA ARG A 168 -1.79 -15.24 36.61
C ARG A 168 -1.64 -16.73 36.89
N ALA A 169 -0.93 -17.09 37.95
CA ALA A 169 -0.78 -18.46 38.43
C ALA A 169 -2.14 -19.07 38.79
N GLU A 170 -2.95 -18.33 39.55
CA GLU A 170 -4.30 -18.75 39.91
C GLU A 170 -5.22 -18.86 38.68
N ALA A 171 -5.25 -17.83 37.83
CA ALA A 171 -6.16 -17.77 36.68
C ALA A 171 -5.87 -18.84 35.62
N ASN A 172 -4.64 -19.35 35.54
CA ASN A 172 -4.20 -20.26 34.47
C ASN A 172 -3.67 -21.60 34.95
N GLY A 173 -3.63 -21.84 36.27
CA GLY A 173 -3.03 -23.05 36.83
C GLY A 173 -1.55 -23.22 36.46
N ILE A 174 -0.80 -22.12 36.37
CA ILE A 174 0.64 -22.14 36.08
C ILE A 174 1.46 -21.95 37.36
N ASP A 175 2.66 -22.52 37.38
CA ASP A 175 3.60 -22.34 38.49
C ASP A 175 4.11 -20.88 38.58
N LEU A 176 4.38 -20.42 39.81
CA LEU A 176 4.82 -19.05 40.07
C LEU A 176 6.19 -18.75 39.45
N ASP A 177 7.12 -19.70 39.42
CA ASP A 177 8.45 -19.48 38.84
C ASP A 177 8.35 -19.38 37.32
N ASN A 178 7.55 -20.22 36.68
CA ASN A 178 7.24 -20.09 35.25
C ASN A 178 6.58 -18.73 34.93
N CYS A 179 5.70 -18.25 35.81
CA CYS A 179 5.10 -16.93 35.64
C CYS A 179 6.12 -15.79 35.77
N ARG A 180 7.07 -15.89 36.71
CA ARG A 180 8.16 -14.93 36.90
C ARG A 180 9.07 -14.88 35.67
N ASP A 181 9.48 -16.03 35.16
CA ASP A 181 10.32 -16.13 33.97
C ASP A 181 9.63 -15.48 32.76
N THR A 182 8.36 -15.84 32.53
CA THR A 182 7.56 -15.27 31.44
C THR A 182 7.37 -13.75 31.59
N LEU A 183 7.13 -13.26 32.81
CA LEU A 183 6.98 -11.82 33.06
C LEU A 183 8.31 -11.09 32.82
N ASP A 184 9.43 -11.65 33.27
CA ASP A 184 10.77 -11.09 33.07
C ASP A 184 11.13 -11.00 31.58
N GLU A 185 10.81 -12.02 30.78
CA GLU A 185 10.95 -11.99 29.31
C GLU A 185 10.18 -10.81 28.68
N TRP A 186 8.95 -10.56 29.14
CA TRP A 186 8.14 -9.43 28.66
C TRP A 186 8.69 -8.08 29.10
N LEU A 187 9.17 -7.98 30.34
CA LEU A 187 9.78 -6.77 30.88
C LEU A 187 11.10 -6.41 30.19
N LYS A 188 11.83 -7.42 29.71
CA LYS A 188 13.09 -7.28 28.94
C LYS A 188 12.87 -7.16 27.43
N GLY A 189 11.63 -7.34 26.96
CA GLY A 189 11.27 -7.22 25.54
C GLY A 189 11.72 -8.39 24.67
N GLN A 190 12.04 -9.53 25.29
CA GLN A 190 12.38 -10.78 24.58
C GLN A 190 11.13 -11.40 23.94
N ALA A 191 9.97 -11.17 24.55
CA ALA A 191 8.67 -11.52 24.01
C ALA A 191 7.65 -10.40 24.26
N VAL A 192 6.56 -10.39 23.48
CA VAL A 192 5.43 -9.47 23.66
C VAL A 192 4.17 -10.31 23.88
N PRO A 193 3.47 -10.16 25.02
CA PRO A 193 2.29 -10.98 25.33
C PRO A 193 1.17 -10.82 24.29
N ASN A 194 0.18 -11.71 24.26
CA ASN A 194 -1.08 -11.46 23.55
C ASN A 194 -1.98 -10.49 24.36
N LEU A 195 -3.16 -10.11 23.84
CA LEU A 195 -4.04 -9.16 24.53
C LEU A 195 -4.61 -9.74 25.84
N ASP A 196 -5.00 -11.01 25.85
CA ASP A 196 -5.54 -11.67 27.05
C ASP A 196 -4.52 -11.64 28.21
N ARG A 197 -3.27 -12.04 27.93
CA ARG A 197 -2.16 -11.98 28.89
C ARG A 197 -1.86 -10.57 29.37
N ALA A 198 -2.00 -9.58 28.50
CA ALA A 198 -1.81 -8.19 28.89
C ALA A 198 -2.98 -7.66 29.73
N GLN A 199 -4.20 -8.15 29.51
CA GLN A 199 -5.36 -7.86 30.34
C GLN A 199 -5.24 -8.46 31.74
N GLU A 200 -4.68 -9.66 31.88
CA GLU A 200 -4.37 -10.26 33.19
C GLU A 200 -3.46 -9.36 34.04
N ILE A 201 -2.45 -8.74 33.42
CA ILE A 201 -1.56 -7.79 34.10
C ILE A 201 -2.37 -6.59 34.62
N LEU A 202 -3.24 -6.01 33.79
CA LEU A 202 -4.07 -4.88 34.21
C LEU A 202 -5.05 -5.28 35.32
N GLN A 203 -5.65 -6.47 35.25
CA GLN A 203 -6.56 -6.98 36.28
C GLN A 203 -5.84 -7.15 37.63
N ALA A 204 -4.64 -7.74 37.63
CA ALA A 204 -3.82 -7.90 38.83
C ALA A 204 -3.44 -6.55 39.47
N LEU A 205 -3.26 -5.50 38.65
CA LEU A 205 -2.96 -4.14 39.11
C LEU A 205 -4.21 -3.31 39.44
N GLY A 206 -5.43 -3.85 39.31
CA GLY A 206 -6.68 -3.12 39.52
C GLY A 206 -7.01 -2.10 38.41
N LEU A 207 -6.31 -2.14 37.27
CA LEU A 207 -6.50 -1.28 36.10
C LEU A 207 -7.35 -1.94 35.00
N GLY A 208 -7.85 -3.14 35.25
CA GLY A 208 -8.56 -3.97 34.28
C GLY A 208 -9.90 -3.42 33.77
N ASN A 209 -10.44 -2.38 34.39
CA ASN A 209 -11.66 -1.69 33.96
C ASN A 209 -11.39 -0.31 33.35
N GLU A 210 -10.16 0.19 33.45
CA GLU A 210 -9.78 1.53 32.99
C GLU A 210 -9.44 1.52 31.50
N PHE A 211 -10.08 2.41 30.72
CA PHE A 211 -9.88 2.42 29.27
C PHE A 211 -8.48 2.89 28.87
N ALA A 212 -7.93 3.91 29.55
CA ALA A 212 -6.65 4.52 29.17
C ALA A 212 -5.44 3.58 29.35
N PRO A 213 -5.31 2.82 30.48
CA PRO A 213 -4.30 1.78 30.60
C PRO A 213 -4.41 0.68 29.54
N LYS A 214 -5.63 0.24 29.21
CA LYS A 214 -5.87 -0.76 28.16
C LYS A 214 -5.43 -0.27 26.79
N LEU A 215 -5.73 0.98 26.46
CA LEU A 215 -5.28 1.60 25.22
C LEU A 215 -3.74 1.63 25.15
N TRP A 216 -3.07 2.03 26.24
CA TRP A 216 -1.61 2.01 26.32
C TRP A 216 -1.01 0.61 26.17
N ILE A 217 -1.68 -0.43 26.68
CA ILE A 217 -1.28 -1.82 26.45
C ILE A 217 -1.31 -2.16 24.95
N VAL A 218 -2.36 -1.78 24.21
CA VAL A 218 -2.40 -2.00 22.75
C VAL A 218 -1.24 -1.28 22.06
N THR A 219 -1.01 -0.01 22.41
CA THR A 219 0.04 0.84 21.83
C THR A 219 1.44 0.31 22.10
N SER A 220 1.77 0.01 23.37
CA SER A 220 3.10 -0.46 23.76
C SER A 220 3.41 -1.85 23.19
N ARG A 221 2.41 -2.72 23.02
CA ARG A 221 2.56 -4.01 22.33
C ARG A 221 2.85 -3.83 20.84
N LEU A 222 2.12 -2.92 20.16
CA LEU A 222 2.41 -2.55 18.78
C LEU A 222 3.84 -2.02 18.63
N LEU A 223 4.27 -1.14 19.53
CA LEU A 223 5.64 -0.60 19.55
C LEU A 223 6.69 -1.68 19.83
N GLY A 224 6.43 -2.60 20.77
CA GLY A 224 7.32 -3.73 21.06
C GLY A 224 7.53 -4.66 19.86
N ARG A 225 6.53 -4.78 18.98
CA ARG A 225 6.62 -5.52 17.71
C ARG A 225 7.14 -4.67 16.54
N THR A 226 7.43 -3.39 16.76
CA THR A 226 7.91 -2.47 15.74
C THR A 226 9.43 -2.30 15.86
N PRO A 227 10.20 -2.57 14.79
CA PRO A 227 11.66 -2.39 14.79
C PRO A 227 12.09 -1.00 15.26
N LEU A 228 13.18 -0.94 16.03
CA LEU A 228 13.70 0.30 16.63
C LEU A 228 13.89 1.42 15.60
N LYS A 229 14.37 1.09 14.39
CA LYS A 229 14.55 2.09 13.31
C LYS A 229 13.26 2.83 12.95
N TYR A 230 12.10 2.17 12.99
CA TYR A 230 10.81 2.78 12.67
C TYR A 230 10.25 3.55 13.87
N ARG A 231 10.49 3.07 15.10
CA ARG A 231 10.16 3.83 16.32
C ARG A 231 10.96 5.13 16.44
N LYS A 232 12.25 5.09 16.09
CA LYS A 232 13.09 6.29 15.98
C LYS A 232 12.53 7.27 14.93
N ALA A 233 12.06 6.76 13.80
CA ALA A 233 11.42 7.62 12.80
C ALA A 233 10.16 8.30 13.36
N ILE A 234 9.29 7.57 14.10
CA ILE A 234 8.15 8.18 14.79
C ILE A 234 8.62 9.27 15.76
N SER A 235 9.66 9.01 16.54
CA SER A 235 10.23 9.98 17.49
C SER A 235 10.71 11.25 16.79
N ASN A 236 11.32 11.14 15.60
CA ASN A 236 11.74 12.30 14.83
C ASN A 236 10.54 13.19 14.45
N HIS A 237 9.40 12.60 14.11
CA HIS A 237 8.16 13.32 13.81
C HIS A 237 7.51 13.95 15.04
N LEU A 238 7.73 13.40 16.23
CA LEU A 238 7.25 14.02 17.46
C LEU A 238 7.93 15.37 17.74
N ASN A 239 9.22 15.46 17.37
CA ASN A 239 10.13 16.57 17.69
C ASN A 239 10.39 17.50 16.50
N LEU A 240 9.58 17.41 15.43
CA LEU A 240 9.67 18.37 14.33
C LEU A 240 9.36 19.76 14.84
N ARG A 241 10.20 20.72 14.45
CA ARG A 241 9.96 22.14 14.69
C ARG A 241 8.74 22.60 13.88
N GLU A 242 8.10 23.67 14.33
CA GLU A 242 6.91 24.24 13.66
C GLU A 242 7.21 24.75 12.24
N ASP A 243 8.49 25.06 11.94
CA ASP A 243 8.97 25.48 10.61
C ASP A 243 9.42 24.30 9.73
N ALA A 244 9.33 23.06 10.22
CA ALA A 244 9.64 21.90 9.41
C ALA A 244 8.61 21.76 8.27
N GLY A 245 9.11 21.59 7.04
CA GLY A 245 8.27 21.32 5.87
C GLY A 245 7.37 20.08 6.07
N SER A 246 6.34 19.97 5.24
CA SER A 246 5.36 18.89 5.40
C SER A 246 6.00 17.51 5.19
N PHE A 247 5.46 16.47 5.85
CA PHE A 247 5.91 15.09 5.61
C PHE A 247 5.77 14.67 4.13
N LEU A 248 4.81 15.27 3.41
CA LEU A 248 4.59 15.08 1.97
C LEU A 248 5.73 15.65 1.14
N GLU A 249 6.19 16.86 1.45
CA GLU A 249 7.36 17.45 0.79
C GLU A 249 8.62 16.62 1.08
N ALA A 250 8.81 16.18 2.32
CA ALA A 250 9.92 15.30 2.68
C ALA A 250 9.87 13.97 1.88
N PHE A 251 8.69 13.36 1.75
CA PHE A 251 8.48 12.18 0.92
C PHE A 251 8.80 12.46 -0.55
N TYR A 252 8.25 13.53 -1.12
CA TYR A 252 8.46 13.91 -2.52
C TYR A 252 9.95 14.11 -2.85
N TRP A 253 10.65 14.93 -2.06
CA TRP A 253 12.05 15.24 -2.31
C TRP A 253 12.95 14.02 -2.14
N ARG A 254 12.73 13.22 -1.08
CA ARG A 254 13.52 12.01 -0.85
C ARG A 254 13.28 10.97 -1.94
N LYS A 255 12.04 10.81 -2.40
CA LYS A 255 11.69 9.94 -3.51
C LYS A 255 12.40 10.37 -4.80
N ARG A 256 12.33 11.66 -5.14
CA ARG A 256 12.99 12.22 -6.33
C ARG A 256 14.50 11.96 -6.30
N GLN A 257 15.14 12.20 -5.15
CA GLN A 257 16.55 11.91 -4.97
C GLN A 257 16.87 10.43 -5.21
N LEU A 258 16.10 9.52 -4.59
CA LEU A 258 16.32 8.08 -4.73
C LEU A 258 16.10 7.60 -6.17
N SER A 259 15.11 8.15 -6.88
CA SER A 259 14.90 7.88 -8.31
C SER A 259 16.09 8.30 -9.15
N MET A 260 16.69 9.48 -8.87
CA MET A 260 17.89 9.95 -9.58
C MET A 260 19.12 9.09 -9.27
N GLU A 261 19.29 8.66 -8.01
CA GLU A 261 20.38 7.76 -7.59
C GLU A 261 20.25 6.41 -8.31
N ARG A 262 19.04 5.84 -8.37
CA ARG A 262 18.76 4.61 -9.10
C ARG A 262 19.02 4.78 -10.59
N ALA A 263 18.52 5.85 -11.21
CA ALA A 263 18.74 6.13 -12.62
C ALA A 263 20.23 6.26 -12.98
N LYS A 264 21.07 6.87 -12.12
CA LYS A 264 22.52 6.96 -12.32
C LYS A 264 23.23 5.60 -12.24
N GLY A 265 22.71 4.68 -11.41
CA GLY A 265 23.25 3.33 -11.28
C GLY A 265 22.83 2.39 -12.40
N LEU A 266 21.86 2.80 -13.23
CA LEU A 266 21.35 2.02 -14.35
C LEU A 266 22.09 2.44 -15.63
N ASP A 267 22.99 1.59 -16.11
CA ASP A 267 23.68 1.73 -17.40
C ASP A 267 22.75 1.36 -18.57
N ILE A 268 21.63 2.08 -18.66
CA ILE A 268 20.69 1.96 -19.76
C ILE A 268 21.37 2.68 -20.93
N GLY A 269 21.86 1.93 -21.92
CA GLY A 269 22.66 2.47 -23.03
C GLY A 269 22.02 3.66 -23.76
N PRO A 270 22.78 4.31 -24.67
CA PRO A 270 22.34 5.52 -25.38
C PRO A 270 21.22 5.25 -26.38
N ASP A 271 21.06 4.01 -26.85
CA ASP A 271 20.05 3.61 -27.83
C ASP A 271 18.68 3.40 -27.16
N ARG A 272 17.93 4.50 -27.05
CA ARG A 272 16.59 4.57 -26.43
C ARG A 272 15.62 5.16 -27.44
N PRO A 273 15.14 4.38 -28.43
CA PRO A 273 14.29 4.88 -29.50
C PRO A 273 12.87 5.23 -29.01
N TYR A 274 12.67 5.57 -27.73
CA TYR A 274 11.36 5.81 -27.14
C TYR A 274 10.68 7.04 -27.75
N SER A 275 11.43 8.13 -27.95
CA SER A 275 10.90 9.35 -28.56
C SER A 275 10.54 9.11 -30.03
N GLU A 276 11.45 8.51 -30.79
CA GLU A 276 11.27 8.17 -32.21
C GLU A 276 10.11 7.18 -32.40
N LEU A 277 10.00 6.19 -31.50
CA LEU A 277 8.90 5.23 -31.50
C LEU A 277 7.55 5.91 -31.20
N ARG A 278 7.52 6.88 -30.27
CA ARG A 278 6.29 7.67 -30.04
C ARG A 278 5.93 8.51 -31.25
N GLU A 279 6.90 9.20 -31.87
CA GLU A 279 6.65 9.98 -33.09
C GLU A 279 6.09 9.08 -34.20
N ALA A 280 6.71 7.92 -34.45
CA ALA A 280 6.20 6.94 -35.41
C ALA A 280 4.78 6.44 -35.07
N LEU A 281 4.40 6.30 -33.80
CA LEU A 281 3.09 5.77 -33.42
C LEU A 281 1.97 6.81 -33.26
N TYR A 282 2.30 8.09 -33.12
CA TYR A 282 1.33 9.14 -32.79
C TYR A 282 1.30 10.31 -33.77
N ASP A 283 2.41 10.62 -34.45
CA ASP A 283 2.47 11.74 -35.37
C ASP A 283 2.16 11.29 -36.81
N PRO A 284 1.06 11.75 -37.44
CA PRO A 284 0.73 11.40 -38.81
C PRO A 284 1.68 12.02 -39.85
N ALA A 285 2.54 12.97 -39.49
CA ALA A 285 3.53 13.55 -40.38
C ALA A 285 4.74 12.62 -40.63
N ILE A 286 4.97 11.63 -39.76
CA ILE A 286 6.09 10.71 -39.88
C ILE A 286 5.77 9.62 -40.92
N PRO A 287 6.69 9.26 -41.84
CA PRO A 287 6.49 8.16 -42.77
C PRO A 287 6.16 6.82 -42.07
N ARG A 288 5.21 6.06 -42.62
CA ARG A 288 4.79 4.77 -42.04
C ARG A 288 5.73 3.66 -42.49
N ASP A 289 6.57 3.16 -41.58
CA ASP A 289 7.40 1.97 -41.78
C ASP A 289 7.21 0.99 -40.62
N ALA A 290 6.52 -0.12 -40.90
CA ALA A 290 6.23 -1.14 -39.89
C ALA A 290 7.51 -1.86 -39.42
N HIS A 291 8.48 -2.10 -40.31
CA HIS A 291 9.72 -2.78 -39.97
C HIS A 291 10.60 -1.92 -39.06
N ALA A 292 10.67 -0.62 -39.33
CA ALA A 292 11.39 0.31 -38.46
C ALA A 292 10.80 0.34 -37.04
N VAL A 293 9.47 0.30 -36.92
CA VAL A 293 8.78 0.28 -35.61
C VAL A 293 9.04 -1.04 -34.86
N GLU A 294 8.97 -2.18 -35.55
CA GLU A 294 9.30 -3.48 -34.94
C GLU A 294 10.74 -3.52 -34.44
N ASP A 295 11.69 -3.04 -35.23
CA ASP A 295 13.10 -2.93 -34.85
C ASP A 295 13.29 -2.01 -33.63
N MET A 296 12.66 -0.82 -33.62
CA MET A 296 12.71 0.09 -32.48
C MET A 296 12.13 -0.55 -31.20
N LEU A 297 11.01 -1.28 -31.30
CA LEU A 297 10.42 -2.01 -30.17
C LEU A 297 11.37 -3.09 -29.63
N ILE A 298 12.02 -3.87 -30.50
CA ILE A 298 12.97 -4.91 -30.11
C ILE A 298 14.20 -4.30 -29.43
N ARG A 299 14.75 -3.22 -29.99
CA ARG A 299 15.88 -2.50 -29.40
C ARG A 299 15.53 -1.91 -28.04
N LEU A 300 14.36 -1.27 -27.92
CA LEU A 300 13.89 -0.72 -26.65
C LEU A 300 13.73 -1.81 -25.59
N GLU A 301 13.12 -2.95 -25.93
CA GLU A 301 12.97 -4.09 -25.02
C GLU A 301 14.33 -4.64 -24.57
N ARG A 302 15.31 -4.75 -25.48
CA ARG A 302 16.66 -5.18 -25.13
C ARG A 302 17.36 -4.18 -24.21
N THR A 303 17.27 -2.89 -24.52
CA THR A 303 17.89 -1.81 -23.73
C THR A 303 17.29 -1.73 -22.32
N TRP A 304 15.99 -1.99 -22.18
CA TRP A 304 15.28 -1.95 -20.90
C TRP A 304 15.18 -3.29 -20.18
N SER A 305 15.74 -4.36 -20.72
CA SER A 305 15.77 -5.68 -20.07
C SER A 305 16.27 -5.66 -18.61
N PRO A 306 17.28 -4.83 -18.22
CA PRO A 306 17.71 -4.74 -16.82
C PRO A 306 16.70 -4.11 -15.85
N ILE A 307 15.71 -3.38 -16.38
CA ILE A 307 14.67 -2.66 -15.63
C ILE A 307 13.27 -3.07 -16.08
N ALA A 308 13.14 -4.29 -16.58
CA ALA A 308 11.94 -4.67 -17.29
C ALA A 308 10.72 -4.78 -16.35
N GLU A 309 10.94 -5.14 -15.08
CA GLU A 309 9.89 -5.11 -14.05
C GLU A 309 9.29 -3.70 -13.88
N GLU A 310 10.07 -2.66 -14.19
CA GLU A 310 9.67 -1.28 -14.06
C GLU A 310 9.11 -0.64 -15.33
N THR A 311 9.45 -1.17 -16.51
CA THR A 311 9.15 -0.51 -17.80
C THR A 311 8.35 -1.37 -18.78
N TYR A 312 8.07 -2.65 -18.46
CA TYR A 312 7.36 -3.54 -19.39
C TYR A 312 5.96 -3.04 -19.75
N HIS A 313 5.31 -2.27 -18.89
CA HIS A 313 4.00 -1.70 -19.22
C HIS A 313 4.07 -0.74 -20.41
N ILE A 314 5.13 0.05 -20.51
CA ILE A 314 5.37 0.97 -21.62
C ILE A 314 5.60 0.20 -22.91
N ILE A 315 6.45 -0.84 -22.87
CA ILE A 315 6.73 -1.68 -24.06
C ILE A 315 5.45 -2.36 -24.54
N ASN A 316 4.67 -2.94 -23.64
CA ASN A 316 3.40 -3.58 -23.96
C ASN A 316 2.38 -2.59 -24.51
N TRP A 317 2.33 -1.37 -23.97
CA TRP A 317 1.45 -0.32 -24.49
C TRP A 317 1.82 0.07 -25.93
N LEU A 318 3.07 0.43 -26.18
CA LEU A 318 3.53 0.85 -27.51
C LEU A 318 3.39 -0.28 -28.55
N ARG A 319 3.67 -1.53 -28.14
CA ARG A 319 3.44 -2.72 -28.96
C ARG A 319 1.95 -2.95 -29.24
N GLY A 320 1.10 -2.76 -28.24
CA GLY A 320 -0.35 -2.83 -28.39
C GLY A 320 -0.85 -1.81 -29.42
N ARG A 321 -0.45 -0.55 -29.29
CA ARG A 321 -0.78 0.50 -30.26
C ARG A 321 -0.30 0.16 -31.67
N PHE A 322 0.96 -0.25 -31.83
CA PHE A 322 1.48 -0.69 -33.12
C PHE A 322 0.64 -1.80 -33.75
N LEU A 323 0.22 -2.80 -32.96
CA LEU A 323 -0.62 -3.89 -33.44
C LEU A 323 -2.01 -3.39 -33.87
N VAL A 324 -2.62 -2.43 -33.18
CA VAL A 324 -3.88 -1.80 -33.65
C VAL A 324 -3.67 -1.12 -34.99
N LEU A 325 -2.61 -0.31 -35.13
CA LEU A 325 -2.32 0.43 -36.34
C LEU A 325 -1.94 -0.47 -37.53
N SER A 326 -1.52 -1.70 -37.26
CA SER A 326 -1.22 -2.75 -38.25
C SER A 326 -2.39 -3.71 -38.49
N GLY A 327 -3.59 -3.42 -37.96
CA GLY A 327 -4.80 -4.24 -38.17
C GLY A 327 -4.85 -5.55 -37.38
N GLN A 328 -3.98 -5.73 -36.37
CA GLN A 328 -3.89 -6.92 -35.50
C GLN A 328 -4.57 -6.68 -34.13
N GLU A 329 -5.80 -6.19 -34.16
CA GLU A 329 -6.56 -5.68 -33.00
C GLU A 329 -6.74 -6.71 -31.87
N GLU A 330 -6.99 -7.98 -32.21
CA GLU A 330 -7.15 -9.04 -31.21
C GLU A 330 -5.85 -9.31 -30.42
N LYS A 331 -4.70 -9.25 -31.10
CA LYS A 331 -3.39 -9.38 -30.45
C LYS A 331 -3.08 -8.13 -29.61
N ALA A 332 -3.42 -6.94 -30.14
CA ALA A 332 -3.24 -5.69 -29.45
C ALA A 332 -3.95 -5.66 -28.10
N MET A 333 -5.17 -6.21 -28.03
CA MET A 333 -5.96 -6.25 -26.79
C MET A 333 -5.22 -6.94 -25.65
N LYS A 334 -4.48 -8.03 -25.95
CA LYS A 334 -3.67 -8.72 -24.94
C LYS A 334 -2.52 -7.84 -24.45
N CYS A 335 -1.85 -7.14 -25.36
CA CYS A 335 -0.79 -6.19 -25.00
C CYS A 335 -1.30 -5.05 -24.10
N TYR A 336 -2.49 -4.50 -24.35
CA TYR A 336 -3.08 -3.50 -23.44
C TYR A 336 -3.41 -4.07 -22.05
N GLN A 337 -3.92 -5.32 -21.99
CA GLN A 337 -4.15 -6.00 -20.72
C GLN A 337 -2.85 -6.21 -19.94
N ASP A 338 -1.80 -6.66 -20.63
CA ASP A 338 -0.48 -6.85 -20.03
C ASP A 338 0.15 -5.50 -19.61
N ALA A 339 -0.05 -4.44 -20.40
CA ALA A 339 0.40 -3.09 -20.07
C ALA A 339 -0.25 -2.59 -18.78
N TYR A 340 -1.57 -2.72 -18.69
CA TYR A 340 -2.32 -2.41 -17.48
C TYR A 340 -1.83 -3.22 -16.28
N VAL A 341 -1.71 -4.54 -16.41
CA VAL A 341 -1.27 -5.44 -15.32
C VAL A 341 0.10 -5.05 -14.77
N HIS A 342 1.05 -4.64 -15.62
CA HIS A 342 2.39 -4.26 -15.20
C HIS A 342 2.51 -2.81 -14.72
N GLY A 343 1.70 -1.89 -15.26
CA GLY A 343 1.83 -0.45 -14.98
C GLY A 343 0.96 0.06 -13.84
N MET A 344 -0.10 -0.67 -13.49
CA MET A 344 -1.06 -0.25 -12.46
C MET A 344 -0.41 -0.10 -11.09
N GLY A 345 -0.62 1.06 -10.47
CA GLY A 345 0.00 1.42 -9.20
C GLY A 345 1.48 1.84 -9.32
N ARG A 346 2.01 1.88 -10.55
CA ARG A 346 3.37 2.33 -10.84
C ARG A 346 3.40 3.71 -11.49
N GLU A 347 2.60 3.92 -12.52
CA GLU A 347 2.58 5.16 -13.31
C GLU A 347 1.15 5.63 -13.62
N ALA A 348 0.91 6.93 -13.43
CA ALA A 348 -0.36 7.57 -13.75
C ALA A 348 -0.68 7.53 -15.25
N GLU A 349 0.34 7.47 -16.11
CA GLU A 349 0.19 7.37 -17.57
C GLU A 349 -0.66 6.17 -18.02
N VAL A 350 -0.77 5.12 -17.20
CA VAL A 350 -1.66 3.99 -17.46
C VAL A 350 -3.13 4.43 -17.54
N PHE A 351 -3.54 5.37 -16.69
CA PHE A 351 -4.90 5.91 -16.68
C PHE A 351 -5.11 7.01 -17.71
N ASP A 352 -4.04 7.72 -18.08
CA ASP A 352 -4.10 8.82 -19.04
C ASP A 352 -4.04 8.35 -20.50
N HIS A 353 -3.41 7.19 -20.76
CA HIS A 353 -3.16 6.73 -22.12
C HIS A 353 -3.53 5.25 -22.37
N VAL A 354 -3.04 4.33 -21.53
CA VAL A 354 -3.21 2.89 -21.76
C VAL A 354 -4.67 2.47 -21.66
N LEU A 355 -5.36 2.85 -20.58
CA LEU A 355 -6.74 2.47 -20.33
C LEU A 355 -7.75 3.10 -21.31
N PRO A 356 -7.64 4.40 -21.67
CA PRO A 356 -8.52 4.99 -22.67
C PRO A 356 -8.39 4.31 -24.05
N GLU A 357 -7.15 4.02 -24.49
CA GLU A 357 -6.90 3.28 -25.73
C GLU A 357 -7.43 1.84 -25.66
N ALA A 358 -7.24 1.16 -24.53
CA ALA A 358 -7.76 -0.18 -24.30
C ALA A 358 -9.30 -0.23 -24.30
N LEU A 359 -9.96 0.78 -23.73
CA LEU A 359 -11.42 0.93 -23.74
C LEU A 359 -11.92 1.12 -25.17
N ALA A 360 -11.31 2.04 -25.92
CA ALA A 360 -11.66 2.30 -27.31
C ALA A 360 -11.52 1.03 -28.19
N LEU A 361 -10.42 0.29 -28.03
CA LEU A 361 -10.19 -0.99 -28.71
C LEU A 361 -11.21 -2.07 -28.29
N ALA A 362 -11.49 -2.19 -26.98
CA ALA A 362 -12.49 -3.14 -26.49
C ALA A 362 -13.89 -2.84 -27.04
N GLY A 363 -14.23 -1.56 -27.18
CA GLY A 363 -15.45 -1.09 -27.82
C GLY A 363 -15.54 -1.53 -29.27
N LYS A 364 -14.49 -1.28 -30.07
CA LYS A 364 -14.39 -1.73 -31.46
C LYS A 364 -14.55 -3.25 -31.61
N LEU A 365 -13.93 -4.02 -30.72
CA LEU A 365 -14.01 -5.49 -30.71
C LEU A 365 -15.33 -6.04 -30.14
N GLY A 366 -16.26 -5.20 -29.69
CA GLY A 366 -17.52 -5.63 -29.10
C GLY A 366 -17.37 -6.32 -27.73
N LYS A 367 -16.23 -6.13 -27.05
CA LYS A 367 -15.89 -6.79 -25.77
C LYS A 367 -16.55 -6.08 -24.58
N LYS A 368 -17.88 -6.15 -24.48
CA LYS A 368 -18.70 -5.43 -23.47
C LYS A 368 -18.20 -5.53 -22.03
N LYS A 369 -17.77 -6.72 -21.59
CA LYS A 369 -17.23 -6.92 -20.23
C LYS A 369 -15.95 -6.11 -19.97
N TRP A 370 -15.10 -5.97 -20.98
CA TRP A 370 -13.87 -5.19 -20.89
C TRP A 370 -14.13 -3.69 -20.96
N VAL A 371 -15.08 -3.25 -21.79
CA VAL A 371 -15.55 -1.86 -21.81
C VAL A 371 -16.02 -1.42 -20.42
N ALA A 372 -16.97 -2.15 -19.83
CA ALA A 372 -17.49 -1.83 -18.49
C ALA A 372 -16.38 -1.83 -17.42
N ARG A 373 -15.41 -2.74 -17.54
CA ARG A 373 -14.28 -2.82 -16.60
C ARG A 373 -13.35 -1.60 -16.72
N PHE A 374 -12.94 -1.23 -17.93
CA PHE A 374 -12.03 -0.10 -18.12
C PHE A 374 -12.71 1.23 -17.82
N ASP A 375 -14.00 1.36 -18.15
CA ASP A 375 -14.78 2.55 -17.85
C ASP A 375 -14.93 2.78 -16.35
N SER A 376 -15.25 1.72 -15.60
CA SER A 376 -15.24 1.76 -14.13
C SER A 376 -13.88 2.25 -13.60
N LEU A 377 -12.78 1.66 -14.10
CA LEU A 377 -11.42 2.06 -13.68
C LEU A 377 -11.11 3.52 -14.01
N LEU A 378 -11.51 4.03 -15.16
CA LEU A 378 -11.28 5.43 -15.53
C LEU A 378 -12.12 6.38 -14.67
N SER A 379 -13.40 6.05 -14.47
CA SER A 379 -14.33 6.82 -13.63
C SER A 379 -13.83 6.97 -12.20
N LEU A 380 -13.23 5.92 -11.64
CA LEU A 380 -12.65 5.93 -10.28
C LEU A 380 -11.49 6.92 -10.11
N HIS A 381 -10.77 7.18 -11.20
CA HIS A 381 -9.66 8.13 -11.22
C HIS A 381 -10.06 9.51 -11.76
N TRP A 382 -11.37 9.74 -12.00
CA TRP A 382 -11.91 10.92 -12.66
C TRP A 382 -11.21 11.20 -14.01
N LYS A 383 -11.01 10.12 -14.76
CA LYS A 383 -10.43 10.09 -16.11
C LYS A 383 -11.45 9.48 -17.06
N GLY A 384 -11.15 9.55 -18.35
CA GLY A 384 -11.96 8.95 -19.41
C GLY A 384 -12.72 9.99 -20.22
N ASP A 385 -12.81 9.72 -21.52
CA ASP A 385 -13.44 10.59 -22.51
C ASP A 385 -14.75 9.99 -23.06
N TRP A 386 -15.14 8.81 -22.58
CA TRP A 386 -16.34 8.13 -23.02
C TRP A 386 -17.53 8.59 -22.18
N ASP A 387 -18.64 8.90 -22.83
CA ASP A 387 -19.87 9.41 -22.23
C ASP A 387 -20.81 8.30 -21.72
N GLY A 388 -20.41 7.04 -21.88
CA GLY A 388 -21.22 5.86 -21.55
C GLY A 388 -22.18 5.44 -22.66
N ASP A 389 -22.24 6.16 -23.78
CA ASP A 389 -23.07 5.79 -24.93
C ASP A 389 -22.37 4.74 -25.80
N SER A 390 -23.01 3.58 -26.00
CA SER A 390 -22.46 2.54 -26.86
C SER A 390 -22.30 2.96 -28.32
N GLU A 391 -23.10 3.93 -28.80
CA GLU A 391 -23.00 4.43 -30.17
C GLU A 391 -21.75 5.29 -30.39
N SER A 392 -21.24 5.94 -29.33
CA SER A 392 -20.05 6.81 -29.39
C SER A 392 -18.72 6.04 -29.41
N LEU A 393 -18.72 4.73 -29.12
CA LEU A 393 -17.51 3.90 -29.08
C LEU A 393 -16.74 3.86 -30.41
N GLY A 394 -17.45 3.94 -31.54
CA GLY A 394 -16.83 3.99 -32.87
C GLY A 394 -16.07 5.30 -33.12
N GLU A 395 -16.60 6.42 -32.64
CA GLU A 395 -15.93 7.73 -32.70
C GLU A 395 -14.76 7.78 -31.74
N LEU A 396 -14.92 7.23 -30.53
CA LEU A 396 -13.86 7.10 -29.55
C LEU A 396 -12.67 6.30 -30.12
N PHE A 397 -12.92 5.18 -30.81
CA PHE A 397 -11.86 4.44 -31.48
C PHE A 397 -11.11 5.30 -32.51
N LYS A 398 -11.83 6.04 -33.36
CA LYS A 398 -11.21 6.93 -34.37
C LYS A 398 -10.42 8.08 -33.74
N LYS A 399 -10.86 8.58 -32.58
CA LYS A 399 -10.14 9.62 -31.81
C LYS A 399 -8.77 9.13 -31.36
N TYR A 400 -8.69 7.92 -30.82
CA TYR A 400 -7.44 7.34 -30.31
C TYR A 400 -6.55 6.72 -31.40
N PHE A 401 -7.16 6.18 -32.46
CA PHE A 401 -6.50 5.50 -33.57
C PHE A 401 -6.90 6.11 -34.91
N ASP A 402 -6.34 7.30 -35.18
CA ASP A 402 -6.53 8.03 -36.44
C ASP A 402 -6.15 7.15 -37.65
N SER A 403 -7.00 7.12 -38.68
CA SER A 403 -6.77 6.32 -39.89
C SER A 403 -5.51 6.73 -40.66
N ARG A 404 -5.02 7.96 -40.48
CA ARG A 404 -3.75 8.45 -41.04
C ARG A 404 -2.52 7.75 -40.44
N LEU A 405 -2.67 7.14 -39.26
CA LEU A 405 -1.58 6.44 -38.57
C LEU A 405 -1.46 4.96 -38.97
N LEU A 406 -2.38 4.44 -39.78
CA LEU A 406 -2.41 3.02 -40.16
C LEU A 406 -1.21 2.64 -41.02
N TYR A 407 -0.56 1.54 -40.65
CA TYR A 407 0.45 0.88 -41.47
C TYR A 407 -0.31 0.01 -42.46
N ARG A 408 -0.68 0.59 -43.61
CA ARG A 408 -1.41 -0.12 -44.67
C ARG A 408 -0.66 -1.41 -45.02
N ARG A 409 -1.37 -2.54 -45.06
CA ARG A 409 -0.96 -3.63 -45.93
C ARG A 409 -1.18 -3.13 -47.35
N ASP A 410 -0.11 -3.05 -48.13
CA ASP A 410 -0.24 -2.99 -49.58
C ASP A 410 -0.92 -4.29 -50.03
N ASP A 411 -2.24 -4.28 -50.16
CA ASP A 411 -3.02 -5.32 -50.83
C ASP A 411 -2.83 -5.25 -52.37
N SER A 412 -1.65 -4.85 -52.83
CA SER A 412 -1.26 -4.81 -54.24
C SER A 412 -0.45 -6.04 -54.66
N GLN A 413 -0.74 -7.21 -54.09
CA GLN A 413 -0.26 -8.51 -54.60
C GLN A 413 -1.33 -9.61 -54.50
N GLN A 414 -2.51 -9.39 -55.09
CA GLN A 414 -3.34 -10.46 -55.65
C GLN A 414 -4.05 -9.91 -56.90
N GLU A 415 -3.34 -9.91 -58.03
CA GLU A 415 -3.96 -10.07 -59.36
C GLU A 415 -4.13 -11.56 -59.67
#